data_AF-C0Q3W2-F1
#
_entry.id   AF-C0Q3W2-F1
#
_cell.length_a   1.000
_cell.length_b   1.000
_cell.length_c   1.000
_cell.angle_alpha   90.00
_cell.angle_beta   90.00
_cell.angle_gamma   90.00
#
_symmetry.space_group_name_H-M   'P 1'
#
loop_
_entity.id
_entity.type
_entity.pdbx_description
1 polymer ?
#
loop_
_entity_poly.entity_id
_entity_poly.type
_entity_poly.pdbx_seq_one_letter_code
_entity_poly.pdbx_strand_id
1 'polypeptide(L)' 'MKAAMSSAGEANCAMIGGSLSAARQLDGSVIGMCALPNGKRCSEQSLAAGSCGSY' A
#
# COMPACT_ATOMS: atom_id res chain seq x y z
N MET A 1 -5.89 -15.69 6.78
CA MET A 1 -5.82 -14.86 5.57
C MET A 1 -4.40 -14.30 5.47
N LYS A 2 -3.69 -14.45 4.35
CA LYS A 2 -2.41 -13.74 4.16
C LYS A 2 -2.71 -12.25 4.12
N ALA A 3 -2.12 -11.48 5.04
CA ALA A 3 -2.21 -10.03 4.99
C ALA A 3 -1.72 -9.57 3.61
N ALA A 4 -2.51 -8.73 2.96
CA ALA A 4 -2.23 -8.30 1.60
C ALA A 4 -0.96 -7.41 1.55
N MET A 5 -0.54 -6.86 2.69
CA MET A 5 0.75 -6.22 2.96
C MET A 5 1.41 -6.88 4.18
N SER A 6 2.72 -6.74 4.32
CA SER A 6 3.50 -7.00 5.52
C SER A 6 3.24 -5.96 6.60
N SER A 7 3.46 -6.30 7.87
CA SER A 7 3.30 -5.36 8.99
C SER A 7 4.13 -4.08 8.86
N ALA A 8 5.28 -4.16 8.18
CA ALA A 8 6.08 -2.99 7.83
C ALA A 8 5.39 -2.10 6.79
N GLY A 9 4.76 -2.67 5.75
CA GLY A 9 3.97 -1.91 4.79
C GLY A 9 2.75 -1.25 5.44
N GLU A 10 2.11 -1.94 6.38
CA GLU A 10 0.99 -1.43 7.18
C GLU A 10 1.41 -0.24 8.05
N ALA A 11 2.50 -0.39 8.81
CA ALA A 11 3.05 0.69 9.63
C ALA A 11 3.48 1.88 8.77
N ASN A 12 4.22 1.66 7.68
CA ASN A 12 4.64 2.73 6.78
C ASN A 12 3.44 3.47 6.16
N CYS A 13 2.38 2.74 5.82
CA CYS A 13 1.19 3.33 5.22
C CYS A 13 0.49 4.27 6.22
N ALA A 14 0.32 3.81 7.46
CA ALA A 14 -0.23 4.61 8.53
C ALA A 14 0.68 5.81 8.88
N MET A 15 2.00 5.64 8.86
CA MET A 15 2.96 6.71 9.15
C MET A 15 2.87 7.88 8.16
N ILE A 16 2.61 7.60 6.88
CA ILE A 16 2.43 8.66 5.86
C ILE A 16 0.98 9.17 5.77
N GLY A 17 0.12 8.81 6.73
CA GLY A 17 -1.28 9.21 6.79
C GLY A 17 -2.19 8.48 5.78
N GLY A 18 -1.71 7.38 5.21
CA GLY A 18 -2.48 6.52 4.32
C GLY A 18 -3.32 5.47 5.06
N SER A 19 -4.18 4.81 4.30
CA SER A 19 -5.09 3.74 4.72
C SER A 19 -4.82 2.47 3.92
N LEU A 20 -4.84 1.33 4.59
CA LEU A 20 -4.69 0.05 3.91
C LEU A 20 -5.89 -0.26 3.02
N SER A 21 -5.63 -0.69 1.81
CA SER A 21 -6.59 -1.15 0.81
C SER A 21 -6.10 -2.44 0.19
N ALA A 22 -7.00 -3.28 -0.30
CA ALA A 22 -6.64 -4.42 -1.13
C ALA A 22 -7.09 -4.15 -2.56
N ALA A 23 -6.25 -4.46 -3.53
CA ALA A 23 -6.59 -4.38 -4.93
C ALA A 23 -6.33 -5.70 -5.62
N ARG A 24 -7.32 -6.09 -6.43
CA ARG A 24 -7.22 -7.24 -7.30
C ARG A 24 -6.61 -6.78 -8.62
N GLN A 25 -5.49 -7.38 -8.97
CA GLN A 25 -4.84 -7.19 -10.25
C GLN A 25 -5.57 -7.95 -11.36
N LEU A 26 -5.24 -7.60 -12.61
CA LEU A 26 -5.80 -8.23 -13.81
C LEU A 26 -5.48 -9.73 -13.92
N ASP A 27 -4.36 -10.16 -13.31
CA ASP A 27 -3.98 -11.58 -13.21
C ASP A 27 -4.80 -12.34 -12.15
N GLY A 28 -5.68 -11.65 -11.41
CA GLY A 28 -6.50 -12.22 -10.35
C GLY A 28 -5.83 -12.19 -8.96
N SER A 29 -4.55 -11.83 -8.88
CA SER A 29 -3.85 -11.71 -7.61
C SER A 29 -4.34 -10.51 -6.79
N VAL A 30 -4.53 -10.71 -5.49
CA VAL A 30 -4.85 -9.63 -4.56
C VAL A 30 -3.58 -9.14 -3.90
N ILE A 31 -3.24 -7.88 -4.15
CA ILE A 31 -2.17 -7.18 -3.44
C ILE A 31 -2.76 -6.18 -2.48
N GLY A 32 -2.08 -5.99 -1.37
CA GLY A 32 -2.33 -4.84 -0.52
C GLY A 32 -1.77 -3.59 -1.19
N MET A 33 -2.42 -2.48 -0.93
CA MET A 33 -2.00 -1.16 -1.36
C MET A 33 -2.25 -0.18 -0.23
N CYS A 34 -1.37 0.81 -0.12
CA CYS A 34 -1.60 1.98 0.70
C CYS A 34 -2.37 3.01 -0.12
N ALA A 35 -3.58 3.35 0.31
CA ALA A 35 -4.38 4.44 -0.23
C ALA A 35 -4.08 5.72 0.55
N LEU A 36 -3.56 6.72 -0.13
CA LEU A 36 -3.17 7.99 0.45
C LEU A 36 -4.30 9.02 0.37
N PRO A 37 -4.32 10.01 1.28
CA PRO A 37 -5.34 11.06 1.29
C PRO A 37 -5.28 11.95 0.04
N ASN A 38 -4.15 11.99 -0.66
CA ASN A 38 -4.00 12.64 -1.96
C ASN A 38 -4.62 11.85 -3.13
N GLY A 39 -5.28 10.71 -2.86
CA GLY A 39 -5.90 9.84 -3.87
C GLY A 39 -4.94 8.85 -4.54
N LYS A 40 -3.65 8.86 -4.19
CA LYS A 40 -2.68 7.88 -4.71
C LYS A 40 -2.84 6.53 -4.05
N ARG A 41 -2.57 5.47 -4.80
CA ARG A 41 -2.51 4.11 -4.29
C ARG A 41 -1.17 3.52 -4.68
N CYS A 42 -0.45 2.96 -3.71
CA CYS A 42 0.83 2.31 -4.01
C CYS A 42 0.94 0.96 -3.32
N SER A 43 1.71 0.07 -3.94
CA SER A 43 2.05 -1.23 -3.36
C SER A 43 3.03 -1.06 -2.20
N GLU A 44 3.15 -2.10 -1.36
CA GLU A 44 4.19 -2.18 -0.33
C GLU A 44 5.59 -1.92 -0.88
N GLN A 45 5.88 -2.35 -2.11
CA GLN A 45 7.19 -2.14 -2.72
C GLN A 45 7.46 -0.65 -2.96
N SER A 46 6.48 0.09 -3.52
CA SER A 46 6.60 1.54 -3.71
C SER A 46 6.67 2.29 -2.38
N LEU A 47 6.01 1.76 -1.36
CA LEU A 47 6.01 2.32 -0.02
C LEU A 47 7.35 2.08 0.70
N ALA A 48 7.89 0.86 0.60
CA ALA A 48 9.20 0.47 1.10
C ALA A 48 10.34 1.19 0.37
N ALA A 49 10.17 1.46 -0.93
CA ALA A 49 11.07 2.29 -1.71
C ALA A 49 10.98 3.80 -1.38
N GLY A 50 10.03 4.21 -0.52
CA GLY A 50 9.79 5.62 -0.17
C GLY A 50 9.16 6.47 -1.28
N SER A 51 8.94 5.91 -2.47
CA SER A 51 8.40 6.63 -3.62
C SER A 51 6.88 6.86 -3.53
N CYS A 52 6.19 6.16 -2.64
CA CYS A 52 4.74 6.24 -2.50
C CYS A 52 4.25 7.53 -1.79
N GLY A 53 5.03 8.05 -0.83
CA GLY A 53 4.71 9.29 -0.12
C GLY A 53 5.26 10.55 -0.78
N SER A 54 6.25 10.40 -1.66
CA SER A 54 6.81 11.51 -2.43
C SER A 54 5.89 11.88 -3.59
N TYR A 55 5.28 13.05 -3.48
CA TYR A 55 4.92 13.89 -4.62
C TYR A 55 5.43 15.29 -4.36
#